data_AF-T1DRB9-F1
#
_entry.id   AF-T1DRB9-F1
#
_cell.length_a   1.000
_cell.length_b   1.000
_cell.length_c   1.000
_cell.angle_alpha   90.00
_cell.angle_beta   90.00
_cell.angle_gamma   90.00
#
_symmetry.space_group_name_H-M   'P 1'
#
loop_
_entity.id
_entity.type
_entity.pdbx_description
1 polymer ?
#
loop_
_entity_poly.entity_id
_entity_poly.type
_entity_poly.pdbx_seq_one_letter_code
_entity_poly.pdbx_strand_id
1 'polypeptide(L)'
;KEIKVIRYVSYIRGILLSFIMFTTRVSIFISLVAYALLGEIVTAEKAFAITAYYNILRATMTIFFPQGIAQFAEALVSVRRIQKFMQYEEIETAEGVSMTAIVEQHDVSSSSSEMQQEKESANPLALPSNRLIKHSESDGLKEEHQPQQLNGDAEGNHLSDAGVIVEKAVARWDPKATELTLDGVDLHVQPGTLVAVIGPVGAGKSSLIHAILGELPLESGNIRVNGRVSYASQEPWLFSGTVRQNILFGLPMDRERYKRVVKTCALERDFHLFASGDKTIVGERGVSLSGGQKAHRG
;
A
#
# COMPACT_ATOMS: atom_id res chain seq x y z
N LYS A 1 -3.31 22.62 -28.35
CA LYS A 1 -2.77 21.28 -28.72
C LYS A 1 -3.86 20.20 -28.63
N GLU A 2 -4.70 20.23 -27.60
CA GLU A 2 -5.84 19.31 -27.40
C GLU A 2 -6.85 19.29 -28.56
N ILE A 3 -7.24 20.45 -29.11
CA ILE A 3 -8.18 20.52 -30.25
C ILE A 3 -7.69 19.77 -31.51
N LYS A 4 -6.38 19.73 -31.76
CA LYS A 4 -5.82 18.97 -32.89
C LYS A 4 -5.96 17.45 -32.64
N VAL A 5 -5.78 17.01 -31.39
CA VAL A 5 -5.94 15.61 -30.98
C VAL A 5 -7.40 15.18 -31.08
N ILE A 6 -8.33 16.01 -30.56
CA ILE A 6 -9.77 15.75 -30.66
C ILE A 6 -10.19 15.62 -32.12
N ARG A 7 -9.72 16.53 -33.00
CA ARG A 7 -10.03 16.47 -34.42
C ARG A 7 -9.52 15.18 -35.08
N TYR A 8 -8.31 14.73 -34.74
CA TYR A 8 -7.76 13.47 -35.26
C TYR A 8 -8.54 12.25 -34.79
N VAL A 9 -8.91 12.19 -33.51
CA VAL A 9 -9.76 11.15 -32.94
C VAL A 9 -11.14 11.13 -33.61
N SER A 10 -11.73 12.30 -33.87
CA SER A 10 -13.00 12.41 -34.60
C SER A 10 -12.91 11.89 -36.03
N TYR A 11 -11.83 12.17 -36.77
CA TYR A 11 -11.63 11.60 -38.10
C TYR A 11 -11.50 10.07 -38.08
N ILE A 12 -10.71 9.52 -37.14
CA ILE A 12 -10.58 8.07 -36.98
C ILE A 12 -11.94 7.43 -36.67
N ARG A 13 -12.71 8.01 -35.74
CA ARG A 13 -14.06 7.53 -35.41
C ARG A 13 -15.00 7.61 -36.61
N GLY A 14 -14.95 8.69 -37.39
CA GLY A 14 -15.76 8.84 -38.60
C GLY A 14 -15.44 7.79 -39.67
N ILE A 15 -14.14 7.51 -39.89
CA ILE A 15 -13.69 6.46 -40.80
C ILE A 15 -14.17 5.08 -40.32
N LEU A 16 -13.98 4.77 -39.04
CA LEU A 16 -14.41 3.50 -38.45
C LEU A 16 -15.93 3.28 -38.60
N LEU A 17 -16.72 4.32 -38.33
CA LEU A 17 -18.18 4.27 -38.48
C LEU A 17 -18.62 4.08 -39.94
N SER A 18 -17.88 4.70 -40.86
CA SER A 18 -18.12 4.52 -42.31
C SER A 18 -17.87 3.07 -42.73
N PHE A 19 -16.75 2.48 -42.29
CA PHE A 19 -16.45 1.07 -42.57
C PHE A 19 -17.55 0.14 -42.06
N ILE A 20 -18.10 0.39 -40.87
CA ILE A 20 -19.22 -0.41 -40.32
C ILE A 20 -20.43 -0.45 -41.27
N MET A 21 -20.76 0.66 -41.94
CA MET A 21 -21.88 0.72 -42.88
C MET A 21 -21.61 0.00 -44.21
N PHE A 22 -20.36 0.03 -44.70
CA PHE A 22 -19.98 -0.57 -45.97
C PHE A 22 -19.63 -2.06 -45.86
N THR A 23 -19.05 -2.50 -44.75
CA THR A 23 -18.55 -3.87 -44.57
C THR A 23 -19.63 -4.91 -44.87
N THR A 24 -20.86 -4.76 -44.38
CA THR A 24 -21.89 -5.77 -44.65
C THR A 24 -22.35 -5.82 -46.10
N ARG A 25 -22.40 -4.68 -46.79
CA ARG A 25 -22.77 -4.64 -48.21
C ARG A 25 -21.69 -5.26 -49.09
N VAL A 26 -20.43 -4.98 -48.77
CA VAL A 26 -19.26 -5.58 -49.44
C VAL A 26 -19.19 -7.08 -49.15
N SER A 27 -19.42 -7.53 -47.92
CA SER A 27 -19.45 -8.95 -47.57
C SER A 27 -20.54 -9.71 -48.32
N ILE A 28 -21.77 -9.17 -48.39
CA ILE A 28 -22.86 -9.81 -49.14
C ILE A 28 -22.49 -9.89 -50.64
N PHE A 29 -21.96 -8.80 -51.22
CA PHE A 29 -21.53 -8.78 -52.61
C PHE A 29 -20.45 -9.82 -52.92
N ILE A 30 -19.39 -9.88 -52.09
CA ILE A 30 -18.31 -10.86 -52.24
C ILE A 30 -18.85 -12.28 -52.14
N SER A 31 -19.75 -12.55 -51.18
CA SER A 31 -20.35 -13.87 -51.01
C SER A 31 -21.20 -14.31 -52.20
N LEU A 32 -21.97 -13.39 -52.80
CA LEU A 32 -22.76 -13.67 -54.00
C LEU A 32 -21.89 -13.86 -55.24
N VAL A 33 -20.82 -13.05 -55.39
CA VAL A 33 -19.85 -13.21 -56.49
C VAL A 33 -19.10 -14.54 -56.35
N ALA A 34 -18.63 -14.89 -55.15
CA ALA A 34 -17.99 -16.17 -54.90
C ALA A 34 -18.93 -17.33 -55.25
N TYR A 35 -20.21 -17.24 -54.86
CA TYR A 35 -21.22 -18.23 -55.20
C TYR A 35 -21.42 -18.40 -56.72
N ALA A 36 -21.42 -17.29 -57.47
CA ALA A 36 -21.50 -17.31 -58.93
C ALA A 36 -20.25 -17.90 -59.58
N LEU A 37 -19.06 -17.61 -59.04
CA LEU A 37 -17.77 -18.13 -59.54
C LEU A 37 -17.62 -19.64 -59.33
N LEU A 38 -18.28 -20.21 -58.31
CA LEU A 38 -18.34 -21.65 -58.05
C LEU A 38 -19.23 -22.42 -59.05
N GLY A 39 -19.82 -21.74 -60.04
CA GLY A 39 -20.61 -22.36 -61.11
C GLY A 39 -22.06 -22.65 -60.72
N GLU A 40 -22.50 -22.19 -59.55
CA GLU A 40 -23.88 -22.35 -59.06
C GLU A 40 -24.78 -21.21 -59.57
N ILE A 41 -26.04 -21.53 -59.86
CA ILE A 41 -27.04 -20.53 -60.29
C ILE A 41 -27.46 -19.69 -59.08
N VAL A 42 -27.18 -18.39 -59.12
CA VAL A 42 -27.63 -17.43 -58.12
C VAL A 42 -29.14 -17.22 -58.28
N THR A 43 -29.94 -17.89 -57.43
CA THR A 43 -31.38 -17.66 -57.36
C THR A 43 -31.72 -16.57 -56.33
N ALA A 44 -32.84 -15.87 -56.54
CA ALA A 44 -33.30 -14.83 -55.62
C ALA A 44 -33.49 -15.36 -54.19
N GLU A 45 -34.01 -16.58 -54.03
CA GLU A 45 -34.20 -17.25 -52.75
C GLU A 45 -32.90 -17.36 -51.94
N LYS A 46 -31.82 -17.84 -52.58
CA LYS A 46 -30.49 -17.97 -51.96
C LYS A 46 -29.91 -16.60 -51.58
N ALA A 47 -30.08 -15.60 -52.45
CA ALA A 47 -29.59 -14.24 -52.18
C ALA A 47 -30.31 -13.56 -51.00
N PHE A 48 -31.64 -13.74 -50.89
CA PHE A 48 -32.41 -13.26 -49.75
C PHE A 48 -32.04 -13.97 -48.44
N ALA A 49 -31.83 -15.29 -48.48
CA ALA A 49 -31.38 -16.06 -47.32
C ALA A 49 -30.00 -15.58 -46.81
N ILE A 50 -29.01 -15.44 -47.71
CA ILE A 50 -27.67 -14.93 -47.38
C ILE A 50 -27.78 -13.53 -46.75
N THR A 51 -28.57 -12.64 -47.35
CA THR A 51 -28.77 -11.28 -46.84
C THR A 51 -29.37 -11.28 -45.42
N ALA A 52 -30.33 -12.16 -45.15
CA ALA A 52 -30.94 -12.29 -43.83
C ALA A 52 -29.91 -12.73 -42.76
N TYR A 53 -29.07 -13.73 -43.06
CA TYR A 53 -28.01 -14.17 -42.15
C TYR A 53 -26.98 -13.07 -41.87
N TYR A 54 -26.51 -12.36 -42.91
CA TYR A 54 -25.55 -11.26 -42.72
C TYR A 54 -26.13 -10.10 -41.91
N ASN A 55 -27.42 -9.82 -42.04
CA ASN A 55 -28.08 -8.79 -41.23
C ASN A 55 -28.14 -9.15 -39.74
N ILE A 56 -28.35 -10.43 -39.42
CA ILE A 56 -28.31 -10.93 -38.03
C ILE A 56 -26.88 -10.85 -37.47
N LEU A 57 -25.89 -11.30 -38.24
CA LEU A 57 -24.48 -11.32 -37.79
C LEU A 57 -23.84 -9.93 -37.72
N ARG A 58 -24.42 -8.93 -38.41
CA ARG A 58 -23.86 -7.57 -38.51
C ARG A 58 -23.49 -6.98 -37.16
N ALA A 59 -24.45 -6.91 -36.24
CA ALA A 59 -24.25 -6.26 -34.95
C ALA A 59 -23.13 -6.93 -34.13
N THR A 60 -23.07 -8.26 -34.16
CA THR A 60 -22.04 -9.05 -33.47
C THR A 60 -20.66 -8.79 -34.04
N MET A 61 -20.50 -8.78 -35.36
CA MET A 61 -19.19 -8.67 -36.01
C MET A 61 -18.66 -7.24 -36.10
N THR A 62 -19.53 -6.22 -36.24
CA THR A 62 -19.08 -4.84 -36.46
C THR A 62 -19.09 -3.97 -35.21
N ILE A 63 -19.85 -4.35 -34.18
CA ILE A 63 -19.96 -3.56 -32.94
C ILE A 63 -19.41 -4.35 -31.77
N PHE A 64 -20.02 -5.48 -31.42
CA PHE A 64 -19.72 -6.18 -30.17
C PHE A 64 -18.34 -6.84 -30.17
N PHE A 65 -17.92 -7.45 -31.28
CA PHE A 65 -16.65 -8.17 -31.34
C PHE A 65 -15.41 -7.25 -31.21
N PRO A 66 -15.28 -6.16 -32.00
CA PRO A 66 -14.17 -5.21 -31.81
C PRO A 66 -14.20 -4.55 -30.43
N GLN A 67 -15.40 -4.20 -29.93
CA GLN A 67 -15.56 -3.64 -28.61
C GLN A 67 -15.11 -4.62 -27.51
N GLY A 68 -15.44 -5.91 -27.64
CA GLY A 68 -15.01 -6.95 -26.71
C GLY A 68 -13.49 -7.10 -26.66
N ILE A 69 -12.83 -7.10 -27.83
CA ILE A 69 -11.36 -7.12 -27.90
C ILE A 69 -10.75 -5.90 -27.22
N ALA A 70 -11.29 -4.71 -27.50
CA ALA A 70 -10.80 -3.47 -26.90
C ALA A 70 -10.96 -3.46 -25.38
N GLN A 71 -12.15 -3.81 -24.88
CA GLN A 71 -12.43 -3.87 -23.44
C GLN A 71 -11.57 -4.94 -22.74
N PHE A 72 -11.37 -6.09 -23.37
CA PHE A 72 -10.51 -7.13 -22.83
C PHE A 72 -9.04 -6.67 -22.74
N ALA A 73 -8.54 -5.97 -23.76
CA ALA A 73 -7.19 -5.40 -23.74
C ALA A 73 -7.03 -4.35 -22.63
N GLU A 74 -8.00 -3.44 -22.47
CA GLU A 74 -7.99 -2.43 -21.40
C GLU A 74 -8.05 -3.07 -20.00
N ALA A 75 -8.88 -4.10 -19.83
CA ALA A 75 -8.98 -4.86 -18.59
C ALA A 75 -7.65 -5.56 -18.26
N LEU A 76 -7.02 -6.21 -19.24
CA LEU A 76 -5.75 -6.90 -19.06
C LEU A 76 -4.62 -5.94 -18.63
N VAL A 77 -4.56 -4.75 -19.23
CA VAL A 77 -3.60 -3.72 -18.83
C VAL A 77 -3.88 -3.22 -17.42
N SER A 78 -5.15 -3.03 -17.07
CA SER A 78 -5.57 -2.59 -15.74
C SER A 78 -5.20 -3.62 -14.66
N VAL A 79 -5.45 -4.91 -14.91
CA VAL A 79 -5.07 -6.02 -14.02
C VAL A 79 -3.55 -6.06 -13.82
N ARG A 80 -2.77 -5.95 -14.90
CA ARG A 80 -1.29 -5.93 -14.80
C ARG A 80 -0.78 -4.75 -13.97
N ARG A 81 -1.42 -3.57 -14.08
CA ARG A 81 -1.05 -2.39 -13.28
C ARG A 81 -1.36 -2.60 -11.80
N ILE A 82 -2.53 -3.14 -11.47
CA ILE A 82 -2.91 -3.46 -10.09
C ILE A 82 -1.97 -4.52 -9.53
N GLN A 83 -1.67 -5.58 -10.28
CA GLN A 83 -0.72 -6.61 -9.88
C GLN A 83 0.66 -6.02 -9.58
N LYS A 84 1.18 -5.16 -10.47
CA LYS A 84 2.46 -4.48 -10.24
C LYS A 84 2.42 -3.62 -8.98
N PHE A 85 1.31 -2.93 -8.71
CA PHE A 85 1.14 -2.13 -7.51
C PHE A 85 1.11 -3.00 -6.23
N MET A 86 0.41 -4.13 -6.25
CA MET A 86 0.36 -5.06 -5.12
C MET A 86 1.67 -5.81 -4.88
N GLN A 87 2.62 -5.75 -5.81
CA GLN A 87 3.96 -6.35 -5.69
C GLN A 87 5.02 -5.35 -5.20
N TYR A 88 4.64 -4.11 -4.85
CA TYR A 88 5.58 -3.20 -4.21
C TYR A 88 5.98 -3.71 -2.83
N GLU A 89 7.22 -3.39 -2.44
CA GLU A 89 7.74 -3.70 -1.11
C GLU A 89 6.86 -3.04 -0.05
N GLU A 90 6.49 -3.82 0.96
CA GLU A 90 5.73 -3.34 2.11
C GLU A 90 6.70 -2.89 3.21
N ILE A 91 6.32 -1.85 3.94
CA ILE A 91 7.01 -1.47 5.16
C ILE A 91 6.55 -2.44 6.24
N GLU A 92 7.45 -3.29 6.72
CA GLU A 92 7.17 -4.19 7.85
C GLU A 92 6.87 -3.36 9.10
N THR A 93 5.59 -3.11 9.34
CA THR A 93 5.14 -2.51 10.60
C THR A 93 5.12 -3.64 11.62
N ALA A 94 6.17 -3.73 12.43
CA ALA A 94 6.27 -4.70 13.50
C ALA A 94 5.10 -4.52 14.48
N GLU A 95 4.03 -5.30 14.31
CA GLU A 95 2.98 -5.46 15.31
C GLU A 95 3.58 -6.15 16.53
N GLY A 96 4.06 -5.35 17.49
CA GLY A 96 4.76 -5.81 18.69
C GLY A 96 6.26 -5.55 18.59
N VAL A 97 6.71 -4.47 19.22
CA VAL A 97 8.12 -4.09 19.28
C VAL A 97 8.91 -5.13 20.08
N SER A 98 9.43 -6.12 19.37
CA SER A 98 10.67 -6.82 19.71
C SER A 98 11.38 -7.15 18.40
N MET A 99 12.00 -6.14 17.80
CA MET A 99 12.96 -6.39 16.73
C MET A 99 14.22 -7.00 17.35
N THR A 100 14.39 -8.30 17.18
CA THR A 100 15.69 -8.96 17.18
C THR A 100 15.92 -9.40 15.74
N ALA A 101 16.50 -8.53 14.92
CA ALA A 101 17.13 -8.97 13.69
C ALA A 101 18.39 -9.75 14.09
N ILE A 102 18.29 -11.08 14.10
CA ILE A 102 19.47 -11.95 14.13
C ILE A 102 20.07 -11.83 12.73
N VAL A 103 21.16 -11.05 12.61
CA VAL A 103 22.03 -11.09 11.43
C VAL A 103 22.81 -12.39 11.52
N GLU A 104 22.45 -13.38 10.69
CA GLU A 104 23.33 -14.51 10.43
C GLU A 104 24.59 -13.99 9.73
N GLN A 105 25.71 -14.02 10.45
CA GLN A 105 27.04 -13.89 9.88
C GLN A 105 27.32 -15.13 9.02
N HIS A 106 27.24 -14.98 7.70
CA HIS A 106 27.79 -15.97 6.80
C HIS A 106 29.27 -15.66 6.56
N ASP A 107 30.12 -16.21 7.43
CA ASP A 107 31.54 -16.38 7.16
C ASP A 107 31.76 -17.57 6.19
N VAL A 108 32.92 -17.51 5.54
CA VAL A 108 33.69 -18.58 4.86
C VAL A 108 33.77 -18.48 3.34
N SER A 109 34.94 -17.99 2.94
CA SER A 109 35.61 -18.19 1.66
C SER A 109 36.03 -19.66 1.41
N SER A 110 35.80 -20.08 0.17
CA SER A 110 36.63 -20.94 -0.70
C SER A 110 36.59 -22.48 -0.60
N SER A 111 36.49 -23.04 -1.82
CA SER A 111 36.62 -24.44 -2.28
C SER A 111 35.41 -25.34 -2.01
N SER A 112 34.84 -26.08 -2.97
CA SER A 112 35.37 -26.60 -4.23
C SER A 112 34.23 -26.90 -5.21
N SER A 113 34.59 -26.83 -6.49
CA SER A 113 33.85 -27.21 -7.69
C SER A 113 33.28 -28.63 -7.66
N GLU A 114 32.04 -28.80 -8.11
CA GLU A 114 31.68 -29.84 -9.08
C GLU A 114 30.33 -29.55 -9.75
N MET A 115 30.28 -29.87 -11.04
CA MET A 115 29.28 -29.52 -12.03
C MET A 115 28.43 -30.76 -12.32
N GLN A 116 27.10 -30.68 -12.26
CA GLN A 116 26.22 -31.64 -12.95
C GLN A 116 24.83 -31.03 -13.24
N GLN A 117 24.52 -30.99 -14.54
CA GLN A 117 23.21 -30.72 -15.14
C GLN A 117 22.31 -31.96 -15.00
N GLU A 118 21.01 -31.78 -14.74
CA GLU A 118 19.90 -32.06 -15.69
C GLU A 118 18.50 -32.13 -15.03
N LYS A 119 17.54 -31.54 -15.76
CA LYS A 119 16.15 -31.97 -16.02
C LYS A 119 14.97 -31.60 -15.09
N GLU A 120 14.09 -30.82 -15.72
CA GLU A 120 12.62 -30.75 -15.64
C GLU A 120 11.89 -31.96 -15.01
N SER A 121 10.86 -31.69 -14.18
CA SER A 121 9.45 -31.95 -14.52
C SER A 121 8.50 -31.75 -13.31
N ALA A 122 7.30 -31.26 -13.63
CA ALA A 122 6.01 -31.47 -12.95
C ALA A 122 5.67 -30.79 -11.61
N ASN A 123 4.79 -29.77 -11.72
CA ASN A 123 3.69 -29.43 -10.80
C ASN A 123 2.70 -30.64 -10.64
N PRO A 124 1.63 -30.65 -9.77
CA PRO A 124 1.03 -29.56 -8.97
C PRO A 124 0.44 -29.98 -7.58
N LEU A 125 -0.21 -29.03 -6.87
CA LEU A 125 -1.33 -29.19 -5.90
C LEU A 125 -1.09 -29.95 -4.57
N ALA A 126 -1.14 -29.22 -3.44
CA ALA A 126 -2.03 -29.54 -2.30
C ALA A 126 -1.96 -28.47 -1.18
N LEU A 127 -3.14 -28.03 -0.75
CA LEU A 127 -3.41 -27.31 0.50
C LEU A 127 -3.08 -28.20 1.73
N PRO A 128 -2.64 -27.65 2.87
CA PRO A 128 -2.81 -28.33 4.14
C PRO A 128 -3.99 -27.73 4.92
N SER A 129 -4.93 -28.63 5.23
CA SER A 129 -6.07 -28.46 6.10
C SER A 129 -5.67 -28.40 7.58
N ASN A 130 -6.46 -27.65 8.35
CA ASN A 130 -6.55 -27.66 9.81
C ASN A 130 -6.53 -29.06 10.47
N ARG A 131 -5.81 -29.18 11.60
CA ARG A 131 -6.13 -30.06 12.74
C ARG A 131 -5.37 -29.57 13.97
N LEU A 132 -6.00 -28.84 14.90
CA LEU A 132 -6.67 -29.34 16.11
C LEU A 132 -5.85 -30.30 16.99
N ILE A 133 -5.35 -29.73 18.08
CA ILE A 133 -5.42 -30.15 19.50
C ILE A 133 -5.32 -31.66 19.77
N LYS A 134 -4.26 -32.05 20.50
CA LYS A 134 -4.32 -33.17 21.45
C LYS A 134 -3.79 -32.75 22.81
N HIS A 135 -4.65 -32.97 23.78
CA HIS A 135 -4.41 -32.92 25.22
C HIS A 135 -3.40 -34.00 25.67
N SER A 136 -2.63 -33.57 26.67
CA SER A 136 -2.03 -34.28 27.81
C SER A 136 -2.46 -35.71 28.12
N GLU A 137 -1.50 -36.52 28.59
CA GLU A 137 -1.59 -37.29 29.85
C GLU A 137 -0.25 -38.01 30.16
N SER A 138 0.34 -37.74 31.33
CA SER A 138 0.57 -38.75 32.39
C SER A 138 1.31 -38.19 33.62
N ASP A 139 0.67 -38.40 34.77
CA ASP A 139 1.17 -38.87 36.07
C ASP A 139 2.23 -38.09 36.91
N GLY A 140 1.71 -37.34 37.89
CA GLY A 140 1.67 -37.73 39.32
C GLY A 140 2.95 -37.81 40.16
N LEU A 141 3.15 -36.86 41.09
CA LEU A 141 3.31 -37.05 42.57
C LEU A 141 3.65 -35.71 43.27
N LYS A 142 3.14 -35.56 44.49
CA LYS A 142 3.19 -34.37 45.35
C LYS A 142 4.51 -34.27 46.12
N GLU A 143 4.97 -33.06 46.42
CA GLU A 143 5.51 -32.68 47.74
C GLU A 143 5.66 -31.14 47.88
N GLU A 144 5.16 -30.61 48.99
CA GLU A 144 5.42 -29.24 49.48
C GLU A 144 6.79 -29.21 50.18
N HIS A 145 7.61 -28.17 49.95
CA HIS A 145 8.52 -27.57 50.93
C HIS A 145 9.03 -26.19 50.43
N GLN A 146 8.97 -25.18 51.31
CA GLN A 146 9.73 -23.91 51.26
C GLN A 146 10.64 -23.87 52.50
N PRO A 147 11.67 -23.01 52.60
CA PRO A 147 12.64 -22.55 51.61
C PRO A 147 14.09 -22.82 52.09
N GLN A 148 15.07 -22.99 51.19
CA GLN A 148 16.49 -22.88 51.56
C GLN A 148 17.25 -22.02 50.55
N GLN A 149 17.86 -20.98 51.09
CA GLN A 149 18.76 -20.05 50.41
C GLN A 149 20.06 -20.76 50.03
N LEU A 150 20.52 -20.59 48.79
CA LEU A 150 21.94 -20.53 48.48
C LEU A 150 22.17 -19.53 47.35
N ASN A 151 23.01 -18.53 47.66
CA ASN A 151 23.49 -17.50 46.76
C ASN A 151 24.36 -18.10 45.65
N GLY A 152 24.29 -17.47 44.46
CA GLY A 152 25.13 -17.72 43.30
C GLY A 152 24.88 -16.60 42.29
N ASP A 153 25.81 -15.66 42.25
CA ASP A 153 25.72 -14.34 41.65
C ASP A 153 25.75 -14.30 40.12
N ALA A 154 25.08 -13.25 39.58
CA ALA A 154 25.45 -12.43 38.41
C ALA A 154 25.43 -13.09 37.01
N GLU A 155 24.82 -12.57 35.94
CA GLU A 155 24.37 -11.21 35.58
C GLU A 155 23.12 -11.32 34.68
N GLY A 156 21.95 -11.01 35.23
CA GLY A 156 20.74 -10.71 34.45
C GLY A 156 20.55 -9.21 34.43
N ASN A 157 21.15 -8.51 33.46
CA ASN A 157 21.02 -7.07 33.38
C ASN A 157 19.58 -6.72 32.98
N HIS A 158 18.82 -6.18 33.94
CA HIS A 158 17.52 -5.56 33.77
C HIS A 158 17.57 -4.44 32.70
N LEU A 159 17.18 -4.74 31.45
CA LEU A 159 16.83 -3.70 30.45
C LEU A 159 15.42 -3.12 30.67
N SER A 160 14.81 -3.35 31.83
CA SER A 160 13.49 -2.88 32.17
C SER A 160 13.55 -1.45 32.70
N ASP A 161 13.52 -0.45 31.80
CA ASP A 161 12.58 0.70 31.88
C ASP A 161 12.75 1.76 30.77
N ALA A 162 13.65 1.60 29.78
CA ALA A 162 13.77 2.63 28.74
C ALA A 162 12.54 2.65 27.80
N GLY A 163 12.02 3.85 27.52
CA GLY A 163 10.85 4.08 26.66
C GLY A 163 11.20 3.99 25.16
N VAL A 164 12.37 4.50 24.77
CA VAL A 164 12.90 4.37 23.40
C VAL A 164 14.39 4.03 23.48
N ILE A 165 14.80 3.00 22.75
CA ILE A 165 16.19 2.55 22.61
C ILE A 165 16.52 2.51 21.12
N VAL A 166 17.58 3.18 20.72
CA VAL A 166 18.16 3.18 19.37
C VAL A 166 19.62 2.80 19.53
N GLU A 167 20.04 1.70 18.92
CA GLU A 167 21.40 1.17 19.00
C GLU A 167 21.98 1.03 17.58
N LYS A 168 23.06 1.78 17.31
CA LYS A 168 23.83 1.79 16.06
C LYS A 168 22.95 1.87 14.81
N ALA A 169 21.89 2.69 14.86
CA ALA A 169 20.93 2.77 13.77
C ALA A 169 21.57 3.41 12.53
N VAL A 170 21.58 2.64 11.43
CA VAL A 170 22.04 3.06 10.10
C VAL A 170 20.85 2.94 9.15
N ALA A 171 20.50 4.02 8.46
CA ALA A 171 19.28 4.05 7.65
C ALA A 171 19.39 4.94 6.41
N ARG A 172 18.63 4.57 5.37
CA ARG A 172 18.51 5.31 4.11
C ARG A 172 17.12 5.14 3.49
N TRP A 173 16.64 6.20 2.83
CA TRP A 173 15.33 6.19 2.16
C TRP A 173 15.31 5.39 0.85
N ASP A 174 16.43 5.39 0.12
CA ASP A 174 16.58 4.64 -1.12
C ASP A 174 17.71 3.61 -0.94
N PRO A 175 17.45 2.30 -1.08
CA PRO A 175 18.47 1.26 -1.05
C PRO A 175 19.55 1.39 -2.14
N LYS A 176 19.38 2.29 -3.10
CA LYS A 176 20.36 2.59 -4.16
C LYS A 176 21.15 3.87 -3.91
N ALA A 177 20.73 4.69 -2.95
CA ALA A 177 21.49 5.87 -2.56
C ALA A 177 22.78 5.46 -1.86
N THR A 178 23.87 6.13 -2.23
CA THR A 178 25.19 6.00 -1.58
C THR A 178 25.29 6.78 -0.27
N GLU A 179 24.44 7.80 -0.08
CA GLU A 179 24.44 8.61 1.13
C GLU A 179 23.52 8.02 2.19
N LEU A 180 24.09 7.75 3.36
CA LEU A 180 23.34 7.35 4.55
C LEU A 180 22.64 8.58 5.14
N THR A 181 21.36 8.42 5.46
CA THR A 181 20.59 9.49 6.11
C THR A 181 20.83 9.51 7.62
N LEU A 182 21.01 8.33 8.20
CA LEU A 182 21.42 8.13 9.60
C LEU A 182 22.64 7.20 9.58
N ASP A 183 23.69 7.58 10.32
CA ASP A 183 24.95 6.83 10.39
C ASP A 183 25.31 6.56 11.85
N GLY A 184 25.02 5.34 12.31
CA GLY A 184 25.44 4.85 13.63
C GLY A 184 24.86 5.63 14.81
N VAL A 185 23.56 5.96 14.78
CA VAL A 185 22.93 6.74 15.85
C VAL A 185 22.62 5.86 17.06
N ASP A 186 23.07 6.30 18.24
CA ASP A 186 22.74 5.72 19.55
C ASP A 186 21.89 6.70 20.38
N LEU A 187 20.74 6.26 20.88
CA LEU A 187 19.84 7.09 21.69
C LEU A 187 19.07 6.21 22.71
N HIS A 188 19.13 6.60 23.98
CA HIS A 188 18.35 5.96 25.05
C HIS A 188 17.49 7.02 25.75
N VAL A 189 16.17 6.86 25.71
CA VAL A 189 15.20 7.78 26.31
C VAL A 189 14.41 7.07 27.39
N GLN A 190 14.46 7.62 28.61
CA GLN A 190 13.70 7.12 29.76
C GLN A 190 12.26 7.67 29.77
N PRO A 191 11.26 6.91 30.23
CA PRO A 191 9.90 7.38 30.39
C PRO A 191 9.82 8.62 31.29
N GLY A 192 8.92 9.54 30.95
CA GLY A 192 8.73 10.79 31.72
C GLY A 192 9.78 11.88 31.46
N THR A 193 10.69 11.67 30.51
CA THR A 193 11.68 12.70 30.12
C THR A 193 11.21 13.51 28.90
N LEU A 194 11.59 14.78 28.85
CA LEU A 194 11.40 15.65 27.68
C LEU A 194 12.74 15.79 26.95
N VAL A 195 12.81 15.26 25.73
CA VAL A 195 14.02 15.28 24.90
C VAL A 195 13.83 16.26 23.75
N ALA A 196 14.83 17.11 23.51
CA ALA A 196 14.87 18.04 22.38
C ALA A 196 15.97 17.62 21.38
N VAL A 197 15.60 17.46 20.11
CA VAL A 197 16.53 17.15 19.02
C VAL A 197 16.82 18.42 18.22
N ILE A 198 18.09 18.85 18.20
CA ILE A 198 18.53 20.08 17.53
C ILE A 198 19.61 19.79 16.49
N GLY A 199 19.69 20.61 15.45
CA GLY A 199 20.69 20.46 14.38
C GLY A 199 20.33 21.24 13.12
N PRO A 200 21.26 21.40 12.17
CA PRO A 200 21.04 22.18 10.94
C PRO A 200 19.93 21.60 10.06
N VAL A 201 19.41 22.41 9.13
CA VAL A 201 18.43 21.94 8.13
C VAL A 201 19.08 20.84 7.29
N GLY A 202 18.37 19.73 7.09
CA GLY A 202 18.90 18.56 6.37
C GLY A 202 19.70 17.57 7.22
N ALA A 203 19.90 17.82 8.52
CA ALA A 203 20.68 16.92 9.39
C ALA A 203 20.00 15.57 9.75
N GLY A 204 18.93 15.17 9.07
CA GLY A 204 18.25 13.90 9.34
C GLY A 204 17.36 13.86 10.59
N LYS A 205 17.04 15.00 11.23
CA LYS A 205 16.16 15.05 12.43
C LYS A 205 14.80 14.39 12.20
N SER A 206 14.12 14.77 11.13
CA SER A 206 12.83 14.16 10.76
C SER A 206 13.01 12.68 10.42
N SER A 207 14.10 12.32 9.73
CA SER A 207 14.45 10.93 9.41
C SER A 207 14.65 10.07 10.67
N LEU A 208 15.26 10.60 11.73
CA LEU A 208 15.37 9.93 13.02
C LEU A 208 13.98 9.63 13.61
N ILE A 209 13.05 10.58 13.53
CA ILE A 209 11.67 10.38 14.00
C ILE A 209 10.98 9.31 13.14
N HIS A 210 11.13 9.34 11.81
CA HIS A 210 10.59 8.31 10.92
C HIS A 210 11.20 6.92 11.18
N ALA A 211 12.47 6.84 11.58
CA ALA A 211 13.10 5.58 11.99
C ALA A 211 12.48 5.05 13.31
N ILE A 212 12.22 5.94 14.28
CA ILE A 212 11.52 5.57 15.54
C ILE A 212 10.07 5.11 15.26
N LEU A 213 9.40 5.68 14.25
CA LEU A 213 8.06 5.27 13.81
C LEU A 213 8.05 3.96 13.00
N GLY A 214 9.22 3.47 12.57
CA GLY A 214 9.33 2.31 11.67
C GLY A 214 9.00 2.61 10.20
N GLU A 215 8.88 3.88 9.81
CA GLU A 215 8.63 4.28 8.42
C GLU A 215 9.92 4.33 7.58
N LEU A 216 11.06 4.55 8.23
CA LEU A 216 12.38 4.53 7.58
C LEU A 216 13.05 3.17 7.83
N PRO A 217 13.22 2.32 6.82
CA PRO A 217 13.86 1.02 6.98
C PRO A 217 15.31 1.16 7.45
N LEU A 218 15.69 0.31 8.40
CA LEU A 218 17.05 0.21 8.92
C LEU A 218 17.86 -0.75 8.05
N GLU A 219 19.09 -0.38 7.73
CA GLU A 219 20.07 -1.27 7.09
C GLU A 219 20.90 -2.02 8.14
N SER A 220 21.16 -1.38 9.29
CA SER A 220 21.84 -1.97 10.44
C SER A 220 21.42 -1.30 11.74
N GLY A 221 21.63 -1.97 12.85
CA GLY A 221 21.24 -1.52 14.19
C GLY A 221 19.87 -2.01 14.62
N ASN A 222 19.39 -1.49 15.75
CA ASN A 222 18.11 -1.87 16.33
C ASN A 222 17.38 -0.67 16.94
N ILE A 223 16.06 -0.62 16.77
CA ILE A 223 15.19 0.37 17.39
C ILE A 223 14.09 -0.37 18.17
N ARG A 224 13.95 -0.03 19.44
CA ARG A 224 12.90 -0.54 20.33
C ARG A 224 12.13 0.63 20.92
N VAL A 225 10.82 0.62 20.74
CA VAL A 225 9.87 1.58 21.30
C VAL A 225 8.88 0.84 22.20
N ASN A 226 8.86 1.20 23.48
CA ASN A 226 7.95 0.60 24.45
C ASN A 226 6.72 1.50 24.65
N GLY A 227 5.55 1.04 24.23
CA GLY A 227 4.26 1.70 24.48
C GLY A 227 3.53 2.17 23.22
N ARG A 228 2.66 3.17 23.37
CA ARG A 228 1.91 3.78 22.25
C ARG A 228 2.59 5.04 21.78
N VAL A 229 2.73 5.19 20.47
CA VAL A 229 3.33 6.37 19.84
C VAL A 229 2.24 7.33 19.37
N SER A 230 2.47 8.62 19.56
CA SER A 230 1.68 9.71 18.97
C SER A 230 2.65 10.58 18.17
N TYR A 231 2.29 10.88 16.93
CA TYR A 231 3.12 11.65 16.02
C TYR A 231 2.38 12.87 15.51
N ALA A 232 3.05 14.02 15.51
CA ALA A 232 2.59 15.25 14.88
C ALA A 232 3.63 15.65 13.83
N SER A 233 3.24 15.63 12.56
CA SER A 233 4.13 15.88 11.43
C SER A 233 4.50 17.35 11.30
N GLN A 234 5.65 17.62 10.68
CA GLN A 234 6.08 18.98 10.35
C GLN A 234 5.07 19.69 9.44
N GLU A 235 4.52 18.96 8.46
CA GLU A 235 3.40 19.41 7.65
C GLU A 235 2.11 18.82 8.21
N PRO A 236 1.24 19.64 8.82
CA PRO A 236 0.01 19.15 9.44
C PRO A 236 -0.97 18.57 8.42
N TRP A 237 -1.51 17.39 8.73
CA TRP A 237 -2.53 16.72 7.92
C TRP A 237 -3.89 16.74 8.61
N LEU A 238 -4.91 17.23 7.90
CA LEU A 238 -6.30 17.23 8.36
C LEU A 238 -7.16 16.50 7.33
N PHE A 239 -8.03 15.61 7.82
CA PHE A 239 -8.99 14.91 6.96
C PHE A 239 -10.27 15.73 6.79
N SER A 240 -10.96 15.47 5.67
CA SER A 240 -12.24 16.11 5.34
C SER A 240 -13.28 15.81 6.43
N GLY A 241 -13.68 16.83 7.18
CA GLY A 241 -14.57 16.67 8.32
C GLY A 241 -14.64 17.92 9.19
N THR A 242 -15.32 17.82 10.32
CA THR A 242 -15.36 18.93 11.29
C THR A 242 -14.03 19.07 12.03
N VAL A 243 -13.71 20.28 12.52
CA VAL A 243 -12.54 20.49 13.40
C VAL A 243 -12.60 19.57 14.62
N ARG A 244 -13.80 19.40 15.20
CA ARG A 244 -14.04 18.45 16.29
C ARG A 244 -13.65 17.01 15.92
N GLN A 245 -14.04 16.53 14.74
CA GLN A 245 -13.69 15.18 14.30
C GLN A 245 -12.19 15.01 14.12
N ASN A 246 -11.51 16.02 13.57
CA ASN A 246 -10.04 16.00 13.45
C ASN A 246 -9.36 15.91 14.82
N ILE A 247 -9.86 16.65 15.82
CA ILE A 247 -9.33 16.58 17.22
C ILE A 247 -9.63 15.22 17.87
N LEU A 248 -10.81 14.65 17.63
CA LEU A 248 -11.19 13.34 18.21
C LEU A 248 -10.49 12.17 17.50
N PHE A 249 -10.13 12.33 16.23
CA PHE A 249 -9.45 11.33 15.41
C PHE A 249 -10.11 9.94 15.46
N GLY A 250 -11.45 9.90 15.37
CA GLY A 250 -12.24 8.67 15.42
C GLY A 250 -12.57 8.13 16.82
N LEU A 251 -12.05 8.76 17.88
CA LEU A 251 -12.36 8.37 19.27
C LEU A 251 -13.69 8.98 19.76
N PRO A 252 -14.35 8.33 20.75
CA PRO A 252 -15.55 8.88 21.36
C PRO A 252 -15.27 10.21 22.10
N MET A 253 -16.26 11.11 22.11
CA MET A 253 -16.16 12.42 22.75
C MET A 253 -16.18 12.31 24.28
N ASP A 254 -15.03 12.51 24.91
CA ASP A 254 -14.91 12.84 26.33
C ASP A 254 -14.92 14.37 26.49
N ARG A 255 -16.02 14.92 27.01
CA ARG A 255 -16.22 16.37 27.17
C ARG A 255 -15.19 17.02 28.09
N GLU A 256 -14.77 16.33 29.14
CA GLU A 256 -13.84 16.87 30.13
C GLU A 256 -12.42 16.90 29.56
N ARG A 257 -11.99 15.81 28.92
CA ARG A 257 -10.70 15.77 28.22
C ARG A 257 -10.66 16.75 27.04
N TYR A 258 -11.73 16.84 26.25
CA TYR A 258 -11.81 17.74 25.11
C TYR A 258 -11.67 19.21 25.54
N LYS A 259 -12.42 19.66 26.56
CA LYS A 259 -12.30 21.01 27.10
C LYS A 259 -10.89 21.32 27.62
N ARG A 260 -10.25 20.37 28.33
CA ARG A 260 -8.87 20.54 28.81
C ARG A 260 -7.90 20.71 27.65
N VAL A 261 -7.97 19.86 26.62
CA VAL A 261 -7.09 19.95 25.44
C VAL A 261 -7.31 21.28 24.70
N VAL A 262 -8.56 21.67 24.46
CA VAL A 262 -8.89 22.95 23.79
C VAL A 262 -8.33 24.15 24.55
N LYS A 263 -8.39 24.13 25.89
CA LYS A 263 -7.83 25.19 26.73
C LYS A 263 -6.31 25.19 26.73
N THR A 264 -5.66 24.03 26.90
CA THR A 264 -4.20 23.91 26.93
C THR A 264 -3.56 24.26 25.59
N CYS A 265 -4.19 23.88 24.47
CA CYS A 265 -3.74 24.20 23.11
C CYS A 265 -4.19 25.61 22.64
N ALA A 266 -4.81 26.41 23.51
CA ALA A 266 -5.31 27.76 23.21
C ALA A 266 -6.25 27.86 21.98
N LEU A 267 -6.96 26.77 21.66
CA LEU A 267 -7.83 26.67 20.48
C LEU A 267 -9.16 27.44 20.62
N GLU A 268 -9.51 27.90 21.83
CA GLU A 268 -10.74 28.66 22.09
C GLU A 268 -10.82 29.92 21.21
N ARG A 269 -9.70 30.64 21.06
CA ARG A 269 -9.61 31.84 20.22
C ARG A 269 -9.86 31.54 18.76
N ASP A 270 -9.30 30.43 18.27
CA ASP A 270 -9.50 30.00 16.89
C ASP A 270 -10.95 29.59 16.61
N PHE A 271 -11.64 28.99 17.58
CA PHE A 271 -13.05 28.64 17.42
C PHE A 271 -13.95 29.88 17.33
N HIS A 272 -13.62 30.97 18.02
CA HIS A 272 -14.34 32.23 17.89
C HIS A 272 -14.19 32.88 16.50
N LEU A 273 -13.08 32.61 15.80
CA LEU A 273 -12.87 33.08 14.43
C LEU A 273 -13.72 32.31 13.40
N PHE A 274 -14.25 31.14 13.77
CA PHE A 274 -15.08 30.36 12.86
C PHE A 274 -16.57 30.61 13.02
N ALA A 275 -17.26 30.70 11.89
CA ALA A 275 -18.71 30.88 11.83
C ALA A 275 -19.50 29.79 12.59
N SER A 276 -18.95 28.59 12.77
CA SER A 276 -19.60 27.48 13.48
C SER A 276 -18.71 26.83 14.54
N GLY A 277 -17.67 27.54 15.01
CA GLY A 277 -16.75 27.03 16.02
C GLY A 277 -16.11 25.69 15.64
N ASP A 278 -16.17 24.73 16.55
CA ASP A 278 -15.61 23.39 16.39
C ASP A 278 -16.36 22.49 15.39
N LYS A 279 -17.58 22.88 15.00
CA LYS A 279 -18.39 22.20 13.97
C LYS A 279 -18.06 22.65 12.54
N THR A 280 -17.17 23.62 12.40
CA THR A 280 -16.75 24.12 11.08
C THR A 280 -16.10 23.00 10.28
N ILE A 281 -16.53 22.87 9.02
CA ILE A 281 -16.01 21.84 8.11
C ILE A 281 -14.68 22.32 7.54
N VAL A 282 -13.66 21.46 7.65
CA VAL A 282 -12.35 21.63 7.03
C VAL A 282 -12.36 20.78 5.76
N GLY A 283 -12.18 21.43 4.61
CA GLY A 283 -12.09 20.76 3.30
C GLY A 283 -10.75 20.05 3.10
N GLU A 284 -10.65 19.25 2.03
CA GLU A 284 -9.45 18.51 1.65
C GLU A 284 -8.22 19.44 1.60
N ARG A 285 -7.18 19.15 2.39
CA ARG A 285 -5.96 19.97 2.60
C ARG A 285 -6.13 21.29 3.39
N GLY A 286 -7.26 21.50 4.07
CA GLY A 286 -7.44 22.62 4.99
C GLY A 286 -7.33 23.99 4.33
N VAL A 287 -7.80 24.13 3.08
CA VAL A 287 -7.66 25.34 2.24
C VAL A 287 -8.25 26.61 2.89
N SER A 288 -9.08 26.47 3.92
CA SER A 288 -9.66 27.58 4.70
C SER A 288 -8.89 27.98 5.97
N LEU A 289 -7.72 27.40 6.25
CA LEU A 289 -6.97 27.63 7.50
C LEU A 289 -5.56 28.18 7.25
N SER A 290 -5.12 29.14 8.08
CA SER A 290 -3.75 29.67 8.02
C SER A 290 -2.73 28.60 8.45
N GLY A 291 -1.47 28.68 7.97
CA GLY A 291 -0.44 27.69 8.28
C GLY A 291 -0.22 27.44 9.78
N GLY A 292 -0.34 28.49 10.61
CA GLY A 292 -0.27 28.37 12.07
C GLY A 292 -1.48 27.64 12.69
N GLN A 293 -2.67 27.80 12.11
CA GLN A 293 -3.87 27.06 12.55
C GLN A 293 -3.84 25.59 12.15
N LYS A 294 -3.12 25.25 11.07
CA LYS A 294 -2.92 23.86 10.68
C LYS A 294 -1.96 23.17 11.65
N ALA A 295 -0.86 23.83 12.04
CA ALA A 295 0.14 23.27 12.95
C ALA A 295 -0.40 22.98 14.36
N HIS A 296 -1.31 23.82 14.89
CA HIS A 296 -1.95 23.56 16.20
C HIS A 296 -3.03 22.46 16.17
N ARG A 297 -3.34 21.88 15.02
CA ARG A 297 -4.46 20.92 14.83
C ARG A 297 -4.06 19.56 14.26
N GLY A 298 -2.83 19.45 13.76
CA GLY A 298 -2.22 18.17 13.42
C GLY A 298 -1.66 17.45 14.63
#